data_AF-A0A9X9WP90-F1
#
_entry.id   AF-A0A9X9WP90-F1
#
_cell.length_a   1.000
_cell.length_b   1.000
_cell.length_c   1.000
_cell.angle_alpha   90.00
_cell.angle_beta   90.00
_cell.angle_gamma   90.00
#
_symmetry.space_group_name_H-M   'P 1'
#
loop_
_entity.id
_entity.type
_entity.pdbx_description
1 polymer ?
#
loop_
_entity_poly.entity_id
_entity_poly.type
_entity_poly.pdbx_seq_one_letter_code
_entity_poly.pdbx_strand_id
1 'polypeptide(L)'
;MEDFIIWLPLVLLALAALMPLAAALLRPRAARGRREADMALYRAQLAELDREREVGRLDEAGHRAATLEVQRRLIAAAEQTEGEAQAGRGAMAALVLLPLIVAAGVGLYLLRGTPGLPSATYAMRAEVQERDERLLATLRERLAALDPRSEQAWQGYVLLGNAERARGRPEAAIAAWRTALEARFDPGLAGEVAETEIERNAPAAAMPWIERGLREAPNDPRLRFLFGLAELQAGRPEAARTAWQALLADTPADAPWRAMLTQRLSSLP
;
A
#
# COMPACT_ATOMS: atom_id res chain seq x y z
N MET A 1 28.33 14.99 -19.27
CA MET A 1 29.04 13.77 -19.71
C MET A 1 29.10 12.72 -18.61
N GLU A 2 29.13 13.09 -17.32
CA GLU A 2 29.17 12.11 -16.23
C GLU A 2 27.89 11.28 -16.07
N ASP A 3 26.71 11.85 -16.35
CA ASP A 3 25.44 11.10 -16.24
C ASP A 3 25.40 9.88 -17.16
N PHE A 4 25.92 10.00 -18.40
CA PHE A 4 25.89 8.95 -19.42
C PHE A 4 26.73 7.72 -19.03
N ILE A 5 27.75 7.92 -18.20
CA ILE A 5 28.68 6.87 -17.74
C ILE A 5 28.00 5.95 -16.72
N ILE A 6 27.02 6.44 -15.94
CA ILE A 6 26.30 5.65 -14.93
C ILE A 6 25.13 4.87 -15.57
N TRP A 7 24.48 5.44 -16.57
CA TRP A 7 23.35 4.78 -17.25
C TRP A 7 23.77 3.54 -18.05
N LEU A 8 24.94 3.59 -18.70
CA LEU A 8 25.46 2.47 -19.49
C LEU A 8 25.60 1.15 -18.69
N PRO A 9 26.31 1.09 -17.54
CA PRO A 9 26.42 -0.13 -16.75
C PRO A 9 25.08 -0.57 -16.15
N LEU A 10 24.18 0.36 -15.80
CA LEU A 10 22.84 0.04 -15.31
C LEU A 10 21.97 -0.65 -16.37
N VAL A 11 21.99 -0.14 -17.61
CA VAL A 11 21.27 -0.75 -18.73
C VAL A 11 21.84 -2.13 -19.05
N LEU A 12 23.18 -2.28 -19.06
CA LEU A 12 23.82 -3.57 -19.26
C LEU A 12 23.48 -4.57 -18.16
N LEU A 13 23.46 -4.14 -16.90
CA LEU A 13 23.08 -4.98 -15.77
C LEU A 13 21.61 -5.43 -15.87
N ALA A 14 20.72 -4.52 -16.23
CA ALA A 14 19.30 -4.82 -16.43
C ALA A 14 19.09 -5.83 -17.58
N LEU A 15 19.78 -5.66 -18.71
CA LEU A 15 19.74 -6.60 -19.83
C LEU A 15 20.31 -7.97 -19.44
N ALA A 16 21.43 -8.01 -18.70
CA ALA A 16 22.02 -9.24 -18.21
C ALA A 16 21.08 -9.99 -17.24
N ALA A 17 20.39 -9.28 -16.35
CA ALA A 17 19.42 -9.86 -15.43
C ALA A 17 18.18 -10.42 -16.15
N LEU A 18 17.78 -9.83 -17.28
CA LEU A 18 16.63 -10.29 -18.08
C LEU A 18 16.99 -11.41 -19.07
N MET A 19 18.28 -11.64 -19.35
CA MET A 19 18.74 -12.62 -20.33
C MET A 19 18.29 -14.07 -20.03
N PRO A 20 18.33 -14.58 -18.79
CA PRO A 20 17.84 -15.93 -18.48
C PRO A 20 16.33 -16.09 -18.73
N LEU A 21 15.56 -15.04 -18.42
CA LEU A 21 14.12 -15.01 -18.65
C LEU A 21 13.81 -14.98 -20.15
N ALA A 22 14.49 -14.12 -20.91
CA ALA A 22 14.36 -14.07 -22.37
C ALA A 22 14.74 -15.41 -23.01
N ALA A 23 15.85 -16.03 -22.59
CA ALA A 23 16.27 -17.34 -23.07
C ALA A 23 15.25 -18.44 -22.73
N ALA A 24 14.65 -18.42 -21.54
CA ALA A 24 13.61 -19.37 -21.14
C ALA A 24 12.31 -19.20 -21.95
N LEU A 25 11.94 -17.96 -22.28
CA LEU A 25 10.73 -17.64 -23.06
C LEU A 25 10.89 -17.91 -24.56
N LEU A 26 12.09 -17.68 -25.11
CA LEU A 26 12.40 -17.84 -26.54
C LEU A 26 12.81 -19.27 -26.92
N ARG A 27 13.06 -20.15 -25.94
CA ARG A 27 13.49 -21.53 -26.22
C ARG A 27 12.37 -22.28 -26.96
N PRO A 28 12.57 -22.70 -28.22
CA PRO A 28 11.55 -23.43 -28.96
C PRO A 28 11.25 -24.74 -28.23
N ARG A 29 10.01 -24.89 -27.74
CA ARG A 29 9.57 -26.15 -27.13
C ARG A 29 9.56 -27.22 -28.22
N ALA A 30 10.28 -28.32 -27.99
CA ALA A 30 10.31 -29.53 -28.83
C ALA A 30 8.95 -30.27 -28.93
N ALA A 31 7.85 -29.58 -28.64
CA ALA A 31 6.51 -30.12 -28.53
C ALA A 31 5.93 -30.61 -29.87
N ARG A 32 6.38 -30.07 -31.01
CA ARG A 32 5.83 -30.47 -32.32
C ARG A 32 6.25 -31.88 -32.74
N GLY A 33 7.54 -32.23 -32.60
CA GLY A 33 8.03 -33.59 -32.90
C GLY A 33 7.61 -34.65 -31.88
N ARG A 34 7.39 -34.25 -30.62
CA ARG A 34 6.91 -35.15 -29.56
C ARG A 34 5.45 -35.58 -29.77
N ARG A 35 4.58 -34.64 -30.17
CA ARG A 35 3.16 -34.92 -30.46
C ARG A 35 2.95 -35.93 -31.60
N GLU A 36 3.74 -35.82 -32.68
CA GLU A 36 3.66 -36.76 -33.80
C GLU A 36 4.11 -38.17 -33.40
N ALA A 37 5.17 -38.27 -32.59
CA ALA A 37 5.66 -39.55 -32.07
C ALA A 37 4.67 -40.20 -31.07
N ASP A 38 4.10 -39.42 -30.15
CA ASP A 38 3.13 -39.91 -29.16
C ASP A 38 1.84 -40.40 -29.83
N MET A 39 1.33 -39.67 -30.84
CA MET A 39 0.17 -40.10 -31.63
C MET A 39 0.41 -41.40 -32.41
N ALA A 40 1.61 -41.59 -32.95
CA ALA A 40 1.97 -42.83 -33.61
C ALA A 40 2.01 -44.01 -32.64
N LEU A 41 2.52 -43.78 -31.41
CA LEU A 41 2.56 -44.78 -30.35
C LEU A 41 1.15 -45.21 -29.91
N TYR A 42 0.24 -44.27 -29.67
CA TYR A 42 -1.14 -44.59 -29.26
C TYR A 42 -1.90 -45.34 -30.36
N ARG A 43 -1.70 -45.00 -31.64
CA ARG A 43 -2.28 -45.75 -32.76
C ARG A 43 -1.75 -47.19 -32.81
N ALA A 44 -0.45 -47.37 -32.58
CA ALA A 44 0.14 -48.71 -32.52
C ALA A 44 -0.41 -49.53 -31.34
N GLN A 45 -0.65 -48.90 -30.18
CA GLN A 45 -1.24 -49.57 -29.01
C GLN A 45 -2.67 -50.06 -29.27
N LEU A 46 -3.50 -49.25 -29.92
CA LEU A 46 -4.87 -49.67 -30.29
C LEU A 46 -4.85 -50.85 -31.27
N ALA A 47 -3.99 -50.78 -32.29
CA ALA A 47 -3.84 -51.86 -33.26
C ALA A 47 -3.29 -53.16 -32.63
N GLU A 48 -2.48 -53.06 -31.57
CA GLU A 48 -2.04 -54.23 -30.81
C GLU A 48 -3.20 -54.86 -30.02
N LEU A 49 -4.01 -54.05 -29.35
CA LEU A 49 -5.19 -54.51 -28.61
C LEU A 49 -6.23 -55.18 -29.53
N ASP A 50 -6.37 -54.70 -30.77
CA ASP A 50 -7.21 -55.32 -31.80
C ASP A 50 -6.66 -56.70 -32.20
N ARG A 51 -5.34 -56.81 -32.43
CA ARG A 51 -4.68 -58.08 -32.77
C ARG A 51 -4.75 -59.10 -31.64
N GLU A 52 -4.58 -58.69 -30.39
CA GLU A 52 -4.67 -59.59 -29.23
C GLU A 52 -6.09 -60.16 -29.05
N ARG A 53 -7.11 -59.37 -29.39
CA ARG A 53 -8.51 -59.83 -29.46
C ARG A 53 -8.71 -60.83 -30.61
N GLU A 54 -8.19 -60.55 -31.80
CA GLU A 54 -8.32 -61.44 -32.97
C GLU A 54 -7.66 -62.81 -32.75
N VAL A 55 -6.50 -62.84 -32.09
CA VAL A 55 -5.76 -64.07 -31.76
C VAL A 55 -6.34 -64.78 -30.51
N GLY A 56 -7.38 -64.22 -29.90
CA GLY A 56 -8.11 -64.81 -28.77
C GLY A 56 -7.35 -64.75 -27.43
N ARG A 57 -6.31 -63.92 -27.32
CA ARG A 57 -5.58 -63.69 -26.07
C ARG A 57 -6.31 -62.73 -25.12
N LEU A 58 -7.14 -61.85 -25.69
CA LEU A 58 -7.93 -60.86 -24.97
C LEU A 58 -9.42 -61.11 -25.22
N ASP A 59 -10.22 -61.12 -24.17
CA ASP A 59 -11.68 -61.26 -24.28
C ASP A 59 -12.36 -59.91 -24.63
N GLU A 60 -13.63 -59.96 -25.02
CA GLU A 60 -14.37 -58.76 -25.47
C GLU A 60 -14.51 -57.69 -24.36
N ALA A 61 -14.59 -58.12 -23.11
CA ALA A 61 -14.68 -57.24 -21.97
C ALA A 61 -13.33 -56.56 -21.67
N GLY A 62 -12.24 -57.34 -21.69
CA GLY A 62 -10.86 -56.85 -21.52
C GLY A 62 -10.43 -55.91 -22.63
N HIS A 63 -10.76 -56.21 -23.89
CA HIS A 63 -10.49 -55.32 -25.02
C HIS A 63 -11.20 -53.96 -24.86
N ARG A 64 -12.51 -53.96 -24.54
CA ARG A 64 -13.25 -52.71 -24.34
C ARG A 64 -12.70 -51.90 -23.17
N ALA A 65 -12.33 -52.54 -22.07
CA ALA A 65 -11.74 -51.87 -20.91
C ALA A 65 -10.36 -51.26 -21.22
N ALA A 66 -9.50 -51.99 -21.92
CA ALA A 66 -8.16 -51.53 -22.31
C ALA A 66 -8.22 -50.37 -23.32
N THR A 67 -9.10 -50.47 -24.31
CA THR A 67 -9.33 -49.40 -25.30
C THR A 67 -9.84 -48.12 -24.63
N LEU A 68 -10.77 -48.23 -23.68
CA LEU A 68 -11.25 -47.09 -22.89
C LEU A 68 -10.15 -46.41 -22.07
N GLU A 69 -9.26 -47.19 -21.45
CA GLU A 69 -8.14 -46.66 -20.68
C GLU A 69 -7.13 -45.92 -21.58
N VAL A 70 -6.82 -46.47 -22.76
CA VAL A 70 -5.94 -45.80 -23.75
C VAL A 70 -6.58 -44.50 -24.26
N GLN A 71 -7.88 -44.52 -24.58
CA GLN A 71 -8.62 -43.32 -24.99
C GLN A 71 -8.63 -42.26 -23.88
N ARG A 72 -8.85 -42.67 -22.61
CA ARG A 72 -8.81 -41.76 -21.46
C ARG A 72 -7.44 -41.09 -21.31
N ARG A 73 -6.35 -41.85 -21.46
CA ARG A 73 -4.98 -41.32 -21.43
C ARG A 73 -4.70 -40.35 -22.58
N LEU A 74 -5.23 -40.62 -23.77
CA LEU A 74 -5.10 -39.74 -24.92
C LEU A 74 -5.78 -38.39 -24.69
N ILE A 75 -6.98 -38.38 -24.11
CA ILE A 75 -7.72 -37.15 -23.77
C ILE A 75 -6.97 -36.36 -22.69
N ALA A 76 -6.51 -37.03 -21.63
CA ALA A 76 -5.73 -36.38 -20.56
C ALA A 76 -4.41 -35.76 -21.08
N ALA A 77 -3.74 -36.40 -22.05
CA ALA A 77 -2.55 -35.86 -22.69
C ALA A 77 -2.86 -34.64 -23.59
N ALA A 78 -4.03 -34.62 -24.25
CA ALA A 78 -4.50 -33.48 -25.04
C ALA A 78 -4.78 -32.25 -24.16
N GLU A 79 -5.45 -32.42 -23.02
CA GLU A 79 -5.71 -31.35 -22.04
C GLU A 79 -4.40 -30.75 -21.50
N GLN A 80 -3.40 -31.58 -21.20
CA GLN A 80 -2.07 -31.11 -20.79
C GLN A 80 -1.39 -30.27 -21.87
N THR A 81 -1.54 -30.63 -23.14
CA THR A 81 -0.93 -29.87 -24.25
C THR A 81 -1.64 -28.55 -24.56
N GLU A 82 -2.94 -28.45 -24.29
CA GLU A 82 -3.69 -27.19 -24.33
C GLU A 82 -3.25 -26.24 -23.20
N GLY A 83 -3.07 -26.75 -21.97
CA GLY A 83 -2.53 -25.98 -20.85
C GLY A 83 -1.13 -25.41 -21.14
N GLU A 84 -0.25 -26.20 -21.76
CA GLU A 84 1.08 -25.73 -22.19
C GLU A 84 1.01 -24.66 -23.29
N ALA A 85 0.07 -24.78 -24.24
CA ALA A 85 -0.13 -23.79 -25.29
C ALA A 85 -0.67 -22.46 -24.74
N GLN A 86 -1.58 -22.52 -23.77
CA GLN A 86 -2.11 -21.34 -23.07
C GLN A 86 -1.02 -20.63 -22.25
N ALA A 87 -0.18 -21.39 -21.54
CA ALA A 87 1.00 -20.85 -20.85
C ALA A 87 1.98 -20.18 -21.81
N GLY A 88 2.19 -20.74 -23.02
CA GLY A 88 3.01 -20.14 -24.08
C GLY A 88 2.47 -18.81 -24.61
N ARG A 89 1.14 -18.68 -24.75
CA ARG A 89 0.49 -17.41 -25.15
C ARG A 89 0.63 -16.34 -24.07
N GLY A 90 0.46 -16.68 -22.79
CA GLY A 90 0.68 -15.76 -21.67
C GLY A 90 2.13 -15.26 -21.61
N ALA A 91 3.09 -16.14 -21.85
CA ALA A 91 4.52 -15.82 -21.97
C ALA A 91 4.81 -14.82 -23.13
N MET A 92 4.23 -15.03 -24.30
CA MET A 92 4.38 -14.08 -25.43
C MET A 92 3.70 -12.73 -25.16
N ALA A 93 2.51 -12.73 -24.57
CA ALA A 93 1.82 -11.50 -24.19
C ALA A 93 2.65 -10.69 -23.19
N ALA A 94 3.24 -11.35 -22.18
CA ALA A 94 4.15 -10.70 -21.23
C ALA A 94 5.38 -10.10 -21.91
N LEU A 95 5.97 -10.78 -22.91
CA LEU A 95 7.14 -10.28 -23.66
C LEU A 95 6.86 -8.94 -24.37
N VAL A 96 5.60 -8.67 -24.73
CA VAL A 96 5.17 -7.43 -25.41
C VAL A 96 4.65 -6.39 -24.41
N LEU A 97 3.79 -6.81 -23.47
CA LEU A 97 3.13 -5.91 -22.52
C LEU A 97 4.11 -5.27 -21.53
N LEU A 98 5.08 -6.04 -21.04
CA LEU A 98 6.02 -5.54 -20.03
C LEU A 98 6.87 -4.36 -20.54
N PRO A 99 7.56 -4.43 -21.70
CA PRO A 99 8.29 -3.28 -22.23
C PRO A 99 7.36 -2.12 -22.61
N LEU A 100 6.12 -2.41 -23.05
CA LEU A 100 5.14 -1.37 -23.36
C LEU A 100 4.74 -0.57 -22.11
N ILE A 101 4.54 -1.23 -20.97
CA ILE A 101 4.26 -0.57 -19.68
C ILE A 101 5.42 0.32 -19.25
N VAL A 102 6.67 -0.17 -19.38
CA VAL A 102 7.87 0.62 -19.05
C VAL A 102 7.98 1.83 -19.98
N ALA A 103 7.79 1.65 -21.29
CA ALA A 103 7.84 2.73 -22.27
C ALA A 103 6.73 3.78 -22.03
N ALA A 104 5.52 3.33 -21.66
CA ALA A 104 4.43 4.24 -21.27
C ALA A 104 4.77 5.03 -20.00
N GLY A 105 5.39 4.40 -18.99
CA GLY A 105 5.85 5.07 -17.78
C GLY A 105 6.92 6.13 -18.06
N VAL A 106 7.92 5.79 -18.87
CA VAL A 106 8.95 6.75 -19.32
C VAL A 106 8.32 7.87 -20.14
N GLY A 107 7.42 7.57 -21.07
CA GLY A 107 6.71 8.57 -21.86
C GLY A 107 5.91 9.53 -20.98
N LEU A 108 5.12 9.01 -20.04
CA LEU A 108 4.38 9.84 -19.09
C LEU A 108 5.30 10.73 -18.25
N TYR A 109 6.44 10.20 -17.79
CA TYR A 109 7.44 11.00 -17.07
C TYR A 109 8.03 12.11 -17.95
N LEU A 110 8.32 11.85 -19.22
CA LEU A 110 8.83 12.88 -20.13
C LEU A 110 7.78 13.94 -20.48
N LEU A 111 6.48 13.58 -20.55
CA LEU A 111 5.40 14.52 -20.85
C LEU A 111 4.96 15.37 -19.65
N ARG A 112 4.93 14.78 -18.44
CA ARG A 112 4.36 15.40 -17.23
C ARG A 112 5.37 15.71 -16.14
N GLY A 113 6.52 15.05 -16.17
CA GLY A 113 7.57 15.20 -15.17
C GLY A 113 8.52 16.34 -15.51
N THR A 114 9.55 16.45 -14.68
CA THR A 114 10.58 17.50 -14.77
C THR A 114 11.95 16.83 -14.88
N PRO A 115 12.29 16.26 -16.06
CA PRO A 115 13.51 15.48 -16.26
C PRO A 115 14.80 16.27 -16.03
N GLY A 116 14.72 17.60 -16.12
CA GLY A 116 15.85 18.50 -15.88
C GLY A 116 15.99 19.00 -14.44
N LEU A 117 15.16 18.53 -13.48
CA LEU A 117 15.36 18.90 -12.08
C LEU A 117 16.69 18.30 -11.59
N PRO A 118 17.66 19.13 -11.17
CA PRO A 118 18.90 18.62 -10.62
C PRO A 118 18.60 17.83 -9.35
N SER A 119 19.37 16.76 -9.12
CA SER A 119 19.26 15.99 -7.89
C SER A 119 19.57 16.88 -6.70
N ALA A 120 18.68 16.89 -5.70
CA ALA A 120 18.97 17.56 -4.44
C ALA A 120 20.09 16.80 -3.73
N THR A 121 21.32 17.32 -3.85
CA THR A 121 22.50 16.72 -3.21
C THR A 121 22.28 16.61 -1.70
N TYR A 122 23.00 15.68 -1.05
CA TYR A 122 22.94 15.59 0.41
C TYR A 122 23.32 16.91 1.09
N ALA A 123 24.34 17.60 0.57
CA ALA A 123 24.78 18.90 1.07
C ALA A 123 23.67 19.95 1.02
N MET A 124 22.95 20.07 -0.11
CA MET A 124 21.83 21.01 -0.24
C MET A 124 20.69 20.68 0.74
N ARG A 125 20.38 19.41 0.94
CA ARG A 125 19.34 18.99 1.92
C ARG A 125 19.77 19.28 3.36
N ALA A 126 21.04 19.05 3.69
CA ALA A 126 21.59 19.36 4.99
C ALA A 126 21.60 20.87 5.27
N GLU A 127 21.96 21.71 4.28
CA GLU A 127 21.95 23.17 4.41
C GLU A 127 20.53 23.70 4.63
N VAL A 128 19.54 23.20 3.88
CA VAL A 128 18.13 23.57 4.08
C VAL A 128 17.66 23.18 5.49
N GLN A 129 17.98 21.96 5.93
CA GLN A 129 17.62 21.51 7.27
C GLN A 129 18.28 22.36 8.37
N GLU A 130 19.56 22.69 8.22
CA GLU A 130 20.28 23.54 9.18
C GLU A 130 19.69 24.95 9.22
N ARG A 131 19.36 25.51 8.06
CA ARG A 131 18.69 26.82 7.97
C ARG A 131 17.34 26.78 8.68
N ASP A 132 16.52 25.76 8.46
CA ASP A 132 15.22 25.61 9.12
C ASP A 132 15.37 25.46 10.65
N GLU A 133 16.39 24.74 11.10
CA GLU A 133 16.72 24.64 12.53
C GLU A 133 17.14 25.98 13.14
N ARG A 134 17.96 26.76 12.45
CA ARG A 134 18.34 28.11 12.88
C ARG A 134 17.12 29.04 12.96
N LEU A 135 16.23 29.01 11.96
CA LEU A 135 15.00 29.82 11.97
C LEU A 135 14.10 29.48 13.15
N LEU A 136 13.92 28.19 13.45
CA LEU A 136 13.13 27.76 14.61
C LEU A 136 13.81 28.07 15.94
N ALA A 137 15.14 28.02 16.01
CA ALA A 137 15.88 28.47 17.18
C ALA A 137 15.64 29.96 17.45
N THR A 138 15.76 30.81 16.42
CA THR A 138 15.44 32.25 16.54
C THR A 138 13.98 32.49 16.91
N LEU A 139 13.04 31.70 16.38
CA LEU A 139 11.63 31.79 16.78
C LEU A 139 11.45 31.49 18.27
N ARG A 140 12.07 30.42 18.78
CA ARG A 140 12.01 30.07 20.21
C ARG A 140 12.59 31.17 21.10
N GLU A 141 13.74 31.72 20.73
CA GLU A 141 14.36 32.83 21.47
C GLU A 141 13.45 34.06 21.52
N ARG A 142 12.83 34.42 20.39
CA ARG A 142 11.87 35.52 20.34
C ARG A 142 10.65 35.25 21.21
N LEU A 143 10.10 34.04 21.15
CA LEU A 143 8.94 33.66 21.98
C LEU A 143 9.26 33.71 23.47
N ALA A 144 10.45 33.29 23.87
CA ALA A 144 10.90 33.36 25.26
C ALA A 144 11.04 34.80 25.80
N ALA A 145 11.21 35.78 24.91
CA ALA A 145 11.29 37.20 25.27
C ALA A 145 9.92 37.91 25.28
N LEU A 146 8.87 37.27 24.74
CA LEU A 146 7.51 37.82 24.76
C LEU A 146 6.83 37.54 26.10
N ASP A 147 5.85 38.37 26.46
CA ASP A 147 4.92 38.03 27.53
C ASP A 147 4.17 36.74 27.13
N PRO A 148 4.27 35.64 27.90
CA PRO A 148 3.59 34.39 27.59
C PRO A 148 2.07 34.53 27.43
N ARG A 149 1.45 35.53 28.07
CA ARG A 149 0.00 35.79 27.98
C ARG A 149 -0.40 36.67 26.80
N SER A 150 0.56 37.18 26.04
CA SER A 150 0.28 38.01 24.87
C SER A 150 -0.30 37.19 23.72
N GLU A 151 -1.15 37.81 22.91
CA GLU A 151 -1.69 37.18 21.70
C GLU A 151 -0.59 36.78 20.71
N GLN A 152 0.47 37.60 20.62
CA GLN A 152 1.63 37.32 19.77
C GLN A 152 2.38 36.06 20.22
N ALA A 153 2.59 35.89 21.52
CA ALA A 153 3.20 34.66 22.06
C ALA A 153 2.31 33.45 21.76
N TRP A 154 1.00 33.56 21.96
CA TRP A 154 0.06 32.49 21.65
C TRP A 154 0.16 32.04 20.19
N GLN A 155 0.07 32.99 19.24
CA GLN A 155 0.16 32.69 17.80
C GLN A 155 1.53 32.10 17.44
N GLY A 156 2.60 32.60 18.05
CA GLY A 156 3.95 32.10 17.80
C GLY A 156 4.18 30.68 18.32
N TYR A 157 3.62 30.31 19.47
CA TYR A 157 3.68 28.95 19.99
C TYR A 157 2.84 27.97 19.16
N VAL A 158 1.69 28.40 18.64
CA VAL A 158 0.92 27.61 17.66
C VAL A 158 1.73 27.38 16.39
N LEU A 159 2.36 28.42 15.84
CA LEU A 159 3.22 28.32 14.66
C LEU A 159 4.40 27.37 14.90
N LEU A 160 5.07 27.52 16.05
CA LEU A 160 6.17 26.65 16.45
C LEU A 160 5.71 25.18 16.52
N GLY A 161 4.57 24.91 17.15
CA GLY A 161 4.06 23.55 17.25
C GLY A 161 3.72 22.94 15.90
N ASN A 162 3.09 23.72 15.00
CA ASN A 162 2.78 23.27 13.64
C ASN A 162 4.03 22.96 12.83
N ALA A 163 5.07 23.80 12.95
CA ALA A 163 6.36 23.56 12.28
C ALA A 163 7.04 22.29 12.79
N GLU A 164 7.04 22.05 14.11
CA GLU A 164 7.59 20.82 14.69
C GLU A 164 6.80 19.57 14.28
N ARG A 165 5.46 19.66 14.20
CA ARG A 165 4.61 18.56 13.73
C ARG A 165 4.90 18.19 12.28
N ALA A 166 5.08 19.19 11.40
CA ALA A 166 5.43 18.99 10.00
C ALA A 166 6.82 18.33 9.81
N ARG A 167 7.74 18.55 10.76
CA ARG A 167 9.07 17.95 10.79
C ARG A 167 9.11 16.57 11.45
N GLY A 168 7.95 16.02 11.83
CA GLY A 168 7.88 14.71 12.50
C GLY A 168 8.42 14.73 13.92
N ARG A 169 8.37 15.87 14.62
CA ARG A 169 8.77 16.04 16.03
C ARG A 169 7.53 16.28 16.91
N PRO A 170 6.66 15.27 17.09
CA PRO A 170 5.36 15.47 17.73
C PRO A 170 5.47 15.86 19.23
N GLU A 171 6.50 15.44 19.94
CA GLU A 171 6.74 15.86 21.34
C GLU A 171 6.98 17.36 21.44
N ALA A 172 7.83 17.89 20.56
CA ALA A 172 8.14 19.32 20.52
C ALA A 172 6.90 20.13 20.08
N ALA A 173 6.09 19.57 19.18
CA ALA A 173 4.83 20.15 18.76
C ALA A 173 3.85 20.28 19.94
N ILE A 174 3.61 19.17 20.66
CA ILE A 174 2.76 19.13 21.84
C ILE A 174 3.24 20.11 22.91
N ALA A 175 4.55 20.18 23.18
CA ALA A 175 5.11 21.10 24.15
C ALA A 175 4.80 22.57 23.80
N ALA A 176 4.98 22.96 22.52
CA ALA A 176 4.68 24.33 22.08
C ALA A 176 3.18 24.64 22.17
N TRP A 177 2.31 23.74 21.70
CA TRP A 177 0.87 23.93 21.78
C TRP A 177 0.36 23.98 23.23
N ARG A 178 0.95 23.22 24.15
CA ARG A 178 0.63 23.29 25.58
C ARG A 178 0.92 24.67 26.15
N THR A 179 2.08 25.25 25.84
CA THR A 179 2.40 26.63 26.26
C THR A 179 1.36 27.63 25.74
N ALA A 180 0.91 27.49 24.48
CA ALA A 180 -0.17 28.31 23.95
C ALA A 180 -1.49 28.10 24.73
N LEU A 181 -1.87 26.86 25.01
CA LEU A 181 -3.09 26.51 25.75
C LEU A 181 -3.09 26.99 27.21
N GLU A 182 -1.93 27.09 27.84
CA GLU A 182 -1.76 27.67 29.18
C GLU A 182 -2.03 29.18 29.19
N ALA A 183 -1.57 29.89 28.16
CA ALA A 183 -1.80 31.32 28.00
C ALA A 183 -3.26 31.63 27.68
N ARG A 184 -3.84 30.89 26.73
CA ARG A 184 -5.25 30.96 26.34
C ARG A 184 -5.70 29.61 25.82
N PHE A 185 -6.68 29.03 26.49
CA PHE A 185 -7.25 27.77 26.06
C PHE A 185 -8.05 27.96 24.77
N ASP A 186 -7.93 27.00 23.87
CA ASP A 186 -8.68 26.91 22.62
C ASP A 186 -9.05 25.43 22.39
N PRO A 187 -10.35 25.09 22.29
CA PRO A 187 -10.78 23.71 22.11
C PRO A 187 -10.23 23.04 20.83
N GLY A 188 -10.07 23.81 19.75
CA GLY A 188 -9.51 23.30 18.49
C GLY A 188 -8.06 22.86 18.66
N LEU A 189 -7.23 23.71 19.28
CA LEU A 189 -5.83 23.42 19.59
C LEU A 189 -5.69 22.30 20.63
N ALA A 190 -6.60 22.21 21.60
CA ALA A 190 -6.67 21.06 22.51
C ALA A 190 -6.95 19.75 21.75
N GLY A 191 -7.77 19.80 20.70
CA GLY A 191 -7.99 18.71 19.76
C GLY A 191 -6.71 18.29 19.02
N GLU A 192 -5.88 19.23 18.58
CA GLU A 192 -4.57 18.93 17.97
C GLU A 192 -3.63 18.18 18.92
N VAL A 193 -3.56 18.63 20.18
CA VAL A 193 -2.75 17.98 21.23
C VAL A 193 -3.28 16.56 21.48
N ALA A 194 -4.59 16.42 21.66
CA ALA A 194 -5.23 15.14 21.93
C ALA A 194 -5.01 14.13 20.80
N GLU A 195 -5.24 14.53 19.55
CA GLU A 195 -5.03 13.69 18.37
C GLU A 195 -3.57 13.25 18.26
N THR A 196 -2.63 14.18 18.43
CA THR A 196 -1.20 13.86 18.36
C THR A 196 -0.77 12.89 19.48
N GLU A 197 -1.33 12.99 20.69
CA GLU A 197 -1.06 12.03 21.77
C GLU A 197 -1.66 10.63 21.48
N ILE A 198 -2.84 10.55 20.87
CA ILE A 198 -3.47 9.28 20.43
C ILE A 198 -2.61 8.60 19.35
N GLU A 199 -2.14 9.35 18.35
CA GLU A 199 -1.23 8.86 17.30
C GLU A 199 0.05 8.25 17.88
N ARG A 200 0.53 8.83 19.00
CA ARG A 200 1.70 8.37 19.75
C ARG A 200 1.44 7.20 20.69
N ASN A 201 0.23 6.63 20.65
CA ASN A 201 -0.20 5.57 21.54
C ASN A 201 -0.25 5.97 23.03
N ALA A 202 -0.64 7.23 23.30
CA ALA A 202 -0.77 7.79 24.65
C ALA A 202 -2.20 8.33 24.93
N PRO A 203 -3.25 7.48 24.88
CA PRO A 203 -4.63 7.93 25.09
C PRO A 203 -4.88 8.56 26.48
N ALA A 204 -4.14 8.13 27.51
CA ALA A 204 -4.20 8.72 28.84
C ALA A 204 -3.69 10.17 28.88
N ALA A 205 -2.71 10.52 28.02
CA ALA A 205 -2.19 11.89 27.91
C ALA A 205 -3.14 12.79 27.09
N ALA A 206 -3.91 12.21 26.17
CA ALA A 206 -4.92 12.91 25.38
C ALA A 206 -6.15 13.30 26.21
N MET A 207 -6.60 12.42 27.11
CA MET A 207 -7.90 12.54 27.79
C MET A 207 -8.13 13.88 28.51
N PRO A 208 -7.20 14.45 29.28
CA PRO A 208 -7.42 15.73 29.96
C PRO A 208 -7.70 16.90 28.99
N TRP A 209 -7.10 16.87 27.80
CA TRP A 209 -7.30 17.88 26.76
C TRP A 209 -8.67 17.72 26.11
N ILE A 210 -9.09 16.48 25.86
CA ILE A 210 -10.41 16.15 25.34
C ILE A 210 -11.50 16.57 26.32
N GLU A 211 -11.39 16.18 27.60
CA GLU A 211 -12.38 16.50 28.63
C GLU A 211 -12.52 18.00 28.88
N ARG A 212 -11.40 18.73 28.94
CA ARG A 212 -11.44 20.19 29.06
C ARG A 212 -12.03 20.83 27.80
N GLY A 213 -11.63 20.37 26.62
CA GLY A 213 -12.17 20.84 25.35
C GLY A 213 -13.68 20.65 25.27
N LEU A 214 -14.20 19.47 25.66
CA LEU A 214 -15.63 19.17 25.67
C LEU A 214 -16.41 19.94 26.73
N ARG A 215 -15.78 20.40 27.82
CA ARG A 215 -16.43 21.32 28.76
C ARG A 215 -16.66 22.70 28.16
N GLU A 216 -15.74 23.18 27.32
CA GLU A 216 -15.83 24.50 26.67
C GLU A 216 -16.63 24.45 25.35
N ALA A 217 -16.51 23.35 24.59
CA ALA A 217 -17.22 23.11 23.34
C ALA A 217 -17.89 21.71 23.34
N PRO A 218 -19.02 21.53 24.07
CA PRO A 218 -19.67 20.22 24.23
C PRO A 218 -20.12 19.56 22.93
N ASN A 219 -20.41 20.37 21.91
CA ASN A 219 -20.92 19.92 20.62
C ASN A 219 -19.82 19.82 19.54
N ASP A 220 -18.54 20.00 19.90
CA ASP A 220 -17.45 19.87 18.94
C ASP A 220 -17.36 18.41 18.42
N PRO A 221 -17.60 18.17 17.12
CA PRO A 221 -17.65 16.82 16.58
C PRO A 221 -16.27 16.15 16.59
N ARG A 222 -15.17 16.90 16.45
CA ARG A 222 -13.81 16.37 16.48
C ARG A 222 -13.47 15.90 17.89
N LEU A 223 -13.72 16.71 18.92
CA LEU A 223 -13.43 16.32 20.30
C LEU A 223 -14.28 15.12 20.76
N ARG A 224 -15.56 15.05 20.38
CA ARG A 224 -16.42 13.88 20.66
C ARG A 224 -15.94 12.63 19.95
N PHE A 225 -15.44 12.76 18.72
CA PHE A 225 -14.83 11.66 18.00
C PHE A 225 -13.53 11.18 18.67
N LEU A 226 -12.63 12.12 19.01
CA LEU A 226 -11.35 11.85 19.68
C LEU A 226 -11.55 11.19 21.05
N PHE A 227 -12.60 11.56 21.80
CA PHE A 227 -12.97 10.89 23.04
C PHE A 227 -13.19 9.39 22.83
N GLY A 228 -14.06 9.02 21.87
CA GLY A 228 -14.32 7.61 21.57
C GLY A 228 -13.07 6.89 21.05
N LEU A 229 -12.22 7.58 20.29
CA LEU A 229 -10.95 7.02 19.80
C LEU A 229 -9.98 6.72 20.95
N ALA A 230 -9.83 7.64 21.90
CA ALA A 230 -9.01 7.46 23.09
C ALA A 230 -9.52 6.32 23.99
N GLU A 231 -10.84 6.23 24.20
CA GLU A 231 -11.46 5.14 24.97
C GLU A 231 -11.25 3.77 24.31
N LEU A 232 -11.40 3.68 22.99
CA LEU A 232 -11.15 2.45 22.24
C LEU A 232 -9.69 2.01 22.40
N GLN A 233 -8.74 2.92 22.25
CA GLN A 233 -7.31 2.64 22.40
C GLN A 233 -6.93 2.28 23.85
N ALA A 234 -7.68 2.81 24.83
CA ALA A 234 -7.57 2.45 26.24
C ALA A 234 -8.24 1.09 26.58
N GLY A 235 -8.75 0.36 25.59
CA GLY A 235 -9.38 -0.96 25.79
C GLY A 235 -10.81 -0.90 26.31
N ARG A 236 -11.53 0.22 26.10
CA ARG A 236 -12.90 0.45 26.57
C ARG A 236 -13.85 0.62 25.38
N PRO A 237 -14.11 -0.43 24.59
CA PRO A 237 -14.91 -0.34 23.36
C PRO A 237 -16.36 0.08 23.60
N GLU A 238 -16.95 -0.26 24.76
CA GLU A 238 -18.32 0.14 25.11
C GLU A 238 -18.46 1.66 25.35
N ALA A 239 -17.44 2.28 25.94
CA ALA A 239 -17.39 3.73 26.11
C ALA A 239 -17.26 4.43 24.76
N ALA A 240 -16.40 3.90 23.87
CA ALA A 240 -16.26 4.39 22.50
C ALA A 240 -17.56 4.25 21.70
N ARG A 241 -18.24 3.11 21.81
CA ARG A 241 -19.54 2.82 21.18
C ARG A 241 -20.57 3.85 21.59
N THR A 242 -20.71 4.08 22.89
CA THR A 242 -21.66 5.05 23.46
C THR A 242 -21.39 6.46 22.95
N ALA A 243 -20.13 6.90 22.99
CA ALA A 243 -19.73 8.23 22.54
C ALA A 243 -19.99 8.45 21.04
N TRP A 244 -19.62 7.49 20.20
CA TRP A 244 -19.81 7.60 18.75
C TRP A 244 -21.28 7.45 18.32
N GLN A 245 -22.10 6.68 19.05
CA GLN A 245 -23.55 6.63 18.83
C GLN A 245 -24.20 7.98 19.12
N ALA A 246 -23.84 8.61 20.26
CA ALA A 246 -24.34 9.95 20.60
C ALA A 246 -23.90 10.98 19.56
N LEU A 247 -22.64 10.94 19.12
CA LEU A 247 -22.16 11.81 18.05
C LEU A 247 -22.94 11.59 16.75
N LEU A 248 -23.19 10.34 16.35
CA LEU A 248 -23.91 10.01 15.11
C LEU A 248 -25.37 10.47 15.15
N ALA A 249 -26.01 10.43 16.32
CA ALA A 249 -27.37 10.91 16.51
C ALA A 249 -27.47 12.43 16.26
N ASP A 250 -26.45 13.19 16.67
CA ASP A 250 -26.39 14.64 16.50
C ASP A 250 -25.81 15.07 15.13
N THR A 251 -25.39 14.11 14.29
CA THR A 251 -24.73 14.38 13.01
C THR A 251 -25.75 14.54 11.87
N PRO A 252 -25.72 15.65 11.10
CA PRO A 252 -26.56 15.81 9.90
C PRO A 252 -26.40 14.67 8.90
N ALA A 253 -27.48 14.30 8.19
CA ALA A 253 -27.47 13.18 7.25
C ALA A 253 -26.50 13.38 6.07
N ASP A 254 -26.25 14.63 5.69
CA ASP A 254 -25.37 15.08 4.60
C ASP A 254 -23.93 15.36 5.04
N ALA A 255 -23.60 15.17 6.33
CA ALA A 255 -22.25 15.40 6.84
C ALA A 255 -21.24 14.44 6.16
N PRO A 256 -20.17 14.96 5.50
CA PRO A 256 -19.23 14.12 4.75
C PRO A 256 -18.55 13.02 5.56
N TRP A 257 -18.37 13.25 6.86
CA TRP A 257 -17.71 12.34 7.80
C TRP A 257 -18.66 11.33 8.46
N ARG A 258 -19.98 11.42 8.22
CA ARG A 258 -20.99 10.52 8.80
C ARG A 258 -20.76 9.05 8.40
N ALA A 259 -20.38 8.82 7.14
CA ALA A 259 -20.09 7.49 6.62
C ALA A 259 -18.89 6.85 7.35
N MET A 260 -17.82 7.62 7.56
CA MET A 260 -16.66 7.19 8.33
C MET A 260 -17.05 6.81 9.76
N LEU A 261 -17.85 7.64 10.44
CA LEU A 261 -18.30 7.37 11.82
C LEU A 261 -19.14 6.09 11.90
N THR A 262 -20.03 5.87 10.94
CA THR A 262 -20.85 4.66 10.85
C THR A 262 -19.99 3.40 10.65
N GLN A 263 -19.01 3.48 9.75
CA GLN A 263 -18.06 2.40 9.52
C GLN A 263 -17.28 2.07 10.79
N ARG A 264 -16.78 3.09 11.51
CA ARG A 264 -16.06 2.91 12.78
C ARG A 264 -16.90 2.19 13.82
N LEU A 265 -18.15 2.60 14.02
CA LEU A 265 -19.08 1.93 14.91
C LEU A 265 -19.32 0.45 14.56
N SER A 266 -19.41 0.12 13.27
CA SER A 266 -19.59 -1.26 12.80
C SER A 266 -18.35 -2.15 12.99
N SER A 267 -17.17 -1.53 13.07
CA SER A 267 -15.88 -2.22 13.22
C SER A 267 -15.44 -2.40 14.66
N LEU A 268 -16.20 -1.89 15.64
CA LEU A 268 -15.90 -2.07 17.05
C LEU A 268 -16.03 -3.55 17.43
N PRO A 269 -15.13 -4.07 18.28
CA PRO A 269 -15.19 -5.45 18.77
C PRO A 269 -16.43 -5.72 19.63
#